data_AF-A0AAU9V1J6-F1
#
_entry.id   AF-A0AAU9V1J6-F1
#
_cell.length_a   1.000
_cell.length_b   1.000
_cell.length_c   1.000
_cell.angle_alpha   90.00
_cell.angle_beta   90.00
_cell.angle_gamma   90.00
#
_symmetry.space_group_name_H-M   'P 1'
#
loop_
_entity.id
_entity.type
_entity.pdbx_description
1 polymer ?
#
loop_
_entity_poly.entity_id
_entity_poly.type
_entity_poly.pdbx_seq_one_letter_code
_entity_poly.pdbx_strand_id
1 'polypeptide(L)' 'MEYPGGKTQHFRHLLFFVFHRDQKAAEAAWDICNVYGEGIIGESTARKWFAKFKNFDFNIDDTPRSRRPSEFDQAMN' A
#
# COMPACT_ATOMS: atom_id res chain seq x y z
N MET A 1 2.24 10.50 14.38
CA MET A 1 1.55 9.26 14.73
C MET A 1 2.22 8.12 13.99
N GLU A 2 2.82 7.16 14.71
CA GLU A 2 3.34 5.92 14.12
C GLU A 2 2.36 4.80 14.43
N TYR A 3 2.02 4.00 13.41
CA TYR A 3 1.08 2.88 13.52
C TYR A 3 1.85 1.56 13.55
N PRO A 4 1.39 0.56 14.32
CA PRO A 4 1.94 -0.80 14.26
C PRO A 4 1.91 -1.32 12.82
N GLY A 5 3.04 -1.83 12.31
CA GLY A 5 3.18 -2.29 10.91
C GLY A 5 3.66 -1.22 9.91
N GLY A 6 3.92 0.00 10.38
CA GLY A 6 4.39 1.11 9.53
C GLY A 6 3.24 1.89 8.87
N LYS A 7 3.50 3.16 8.53
CA LYS A 7 2.48 4.09 8.01
C LYS A 7 1.77 3.55 6.77
N THR A 8 2.50 2.90 5.86
CA THR A 8 1.97 2.42 4.57
C THR A 8 1.11 1.17 4.70
N GLN A 9 1.41 0.25 5.61
CA GLN A 9 0.63 -0.99 5.80
C GLN A 9 -0.75 -0.69 6.37
N HIS A 10 -0.85 0.26 7.30
CA HIS A 10 -2.11 0.69 7.89
C HIS A 10 -3.12 1.15 6.83
N PHE A 11 -2.73 2.05 5.92
CA PHE A 11 -3.64 2.55 4.89
C PHE A 11 -4.03 1.49 3.86
N ARG A 12 -3.18 0.48 3.62
CA ARG A 12 -3.53 -0.66 2.76
C ARG A 12 -4.59 -1.55 3.39
N HIS A 13 -4.54 -1.78 4.71
CA HIS A 13 -5.62 -2.46 5.43
C HIS A 13 -6.93 -1.69 5.34
N LEU A 14 -6.90 -0.36 5.44
CA LEU A 14 -8.10 0.47 5.26
C LEU A 14 -8.65 0.36 3.84
N LEU A 15 -7.79 0.39 2.81
CA LEU A 15 -8.18 0.16 1.42
C LEU A 15 -8.80 -1.22 1.22
N PHE A 16 -8.27 -2.24 1.90
CA PHE A 16 -8.79 -3.61 1.83
C PHE A 16 -10.18 -3.73 2.47
N PHE A 17 -10.37 -3.06 3.62
CA PHE A 17 -11.67 -2.99 4.30
C PHE A 17 -12.74 -2.32 3.43
N VAL A 18 -12.45 -1.14 2.86
CA VAL A 18 -13.41 -0.43 2.00
C VAL A 18 -13.65 -1.12 0.65
N PHE A 19 -12.66 -1.86 0.13
CA PHE A 19 -12.85 -2.71 -1.05
C PHE A 19 -13.93 -3.77 -0.82
N HIS A 20 -13.95 -4.42 0.35
CA HIS A 20 -14.98 -5.39 0.74
C HIS A 20 -16.36 -4.77 0.98
N ARG A 21 -16.44 -3.43 1.04
CA ARG A 21 -17.69 -2.69 1.12
C ARG A 21 -18.18 -2.20 -0.24
N ASP A 22 -17.58 -2.69 -1.33
CA ASP A 22 -17.88 -2.30 -2.72
C ASP A 22 -17.74 -0.80 -3.00
N GLN A 23 -16.96 -0.06 -2.20
CA GLN A 23 -16.66 1.35 -2.44
C GLN A 23 -15.72 1.51 -3.64
N LYS A 24 -15.71 2.67 -4.30
CA LYS A 24 -14.74 2.94 -5.38
C LYS A 24 -13.39 3.37 -4.81
N ALA A 25 -12.31 3.08 -5.53
CA ALA A 25 -10.95 3.45 -5.11
C ALA A 25 -10.76 4.97 -4.88
N ALA A 26 -11.43 5.81 -5.67
CA ALA A 26 -11.36 7.27 -5.51
C ALA A 26 -12.04 7.75 -4.23
N GLU A 27 -13.22 7.21 -3.93
CA GLU A 27 -13.97 7.48 -2.68
C GLU A 27 -13.15 7.01 -1.47
N ALA A 28 -12.60 5.80 -1.54
CA ALA A 28 -11.73 5.25 -0.51
C ALA A 28 -10.50 6.14 -0.23
N ALA A 29 -9.83 6.63 -1.28
CA ALA A 29 -8.69 7.53 -1.12
C ALA A 29 -9.08 8.86 -0.49
N TRP A 30 -10.22 9.43 -0.91
CA TRP A 30 -10.77 10.66 -0.37
C TRP A 30 -11.15 10.51 1.12
N ASP A 31 -11.90 9.47 1.48
CA ASP A 31 -12.31 9.18 2.87
C ASP A 31 -11.09 9.05 3.79
N ILE A 32 -10.07 8.28 3.36
CA ILE A 32 -8.84 8.09 4.13
C ILE A 32 -8.11 9.44 4.32
N CYS A 33 -7.99 10.25 3.26
CA CYS A 33 -7.33 11.55 3.37
C CYS A 33 -8.14 12.53 4.24
N ASN A 34 -9.47 12.48 4.19
CA ASN A 34 -10.33 13.33 4.99
C ASN A 34 -10.22 13.02 6.50
N VAL A 35 -9.97 11.76 6.87
CA VAL A 35 -9.81 11.34 8.28
C VAL A 35 -8.38 11.49 8.78
N TYR A 36 -7.39 11.11 7.98
CA TYR A 36 -5.99 10.97 8.43
C TYR A 36 -5.07 12.11 7.96
N GLY A 37 -5.54 12.99 7.08
CA GLY A 37 -4.79 14.12 6.55
C GLY A 37 -4.60 14.06 5.04
N GLU A 38 -4.40 15.23 4.45
CA GLU A 38 -4.16 15.36 3.02
C GLU A 38 -2.86 14.66 2.60
N GLY A 39 -2.86 14.05 1.41
CA GLY A 39 -1.67 13.42 0.83
C GLY A 39 -1.29 12.07 1.45
N ILE A 40 -2.09 11.54 2.37
CA ILE A 40 -1.86 10.22 2.99
C ILE A 40 -1.86 9.10 1.95
N ILE A 41 -2.84 9.10 1.04
CA ILE A 41 -2.89 8.14 -0.05
C ILE A 41 -3.44 8.78 -1.33
N GLY A 42 -2.68 8.68 -2.41
CA GLY A 42 -3.13 9.14 -3.72
C GLY A 42 -4.14 8.17 -4.33
N GLU A 43 -5.09 8.69 -5.10
CA GLU A 43 -6.07 7.89 -5.84
C GLU A 43 -5.40 6.83 -6.73
N SER A 44 -4.29 7.18 -7.39
CA SER A 44 -3.52 6.25 -8.21
C SER A 44 -2.98 5.05 -7.42
N THR A 45 -2.64 5.26 -6.14
CA THR A 45 -2.21 4.19 -5.23
C THR A 45 -3.39 3.33 -4.83
N ALA A 46 -4.53 3.93 -4.49
CA ALA A 46 -5.75 3.20 -4.18
C ALA A 46 -6.21 2.30 -5.36
N ARG A 47 -6.19 2.83 -6.59
CA ARG A 47 -6.52 2.06 -7.80
C ARG A 47 -5.61 0.85 -8.00
N LYS A 48 -4.29 0.99 -7.74
CA LYS A 48 -3.34 -0.12 -7.84
C LYS A 48 -3.68 -1.23 -6.83
N TRP A 49 -3.95 -0.87 -5.58
CA TRP A 49 -4.35 -1.83 -4.54
C TRP A 49 -5.66 -2.53 -4.88
N PHE A 50 -6.66 -1.78 -5.34
CA PHE A 50 -7.92 -2.33 -5.79
C PHE A 50 -7.75 -3.32 -6.95
N ALA A 51 -6.84 -3.04 -7.90
CA ALA A 51 -6.53 -3.98 -8.97
C ALA A 51 -5.90 -5.28 -8.43
N LYS A 52 -5.02 -5.19 -7.41
CA LYS A 52 -4.49 -6.39 -6.72
C LYS A 52 -5.60 -7.20 -6.06
N PHE A 53 -6.48 -6.55 -5.30
CA PHE A 53 -7.59 -7.21 -4.61
C PHE A 53 -8.58 -7.88 -5.56
N LYS A 54 -8.89 -7.26 -6.70
CA LYS A 54 -9.70 -7.87 -7.78
C LYS A 54 -9.07 -9.13 -8.37
N ASN A 55 -7.75 -9.22 -8.34
CA ASN A 55 -7.00 -10.41 -8.77
C ASN A 55 -6.78 -11.41 -7.64
N PHE A 56 -7.51 -11.28 -6.53
CA PHE A 56 -7.40 -12.12 -5.33
C PHE A 56 -6.00 -12.10 -4.67
N ASP A 57 -5.18 -11.08 -4.97
CA ASP A 57 -3.93 -10.84 -4.27
C ASP A 57 -4.18 -9.95 -3.06
N PHE A 58 -4.28 -10.58 -1.90
CA PHE A 58 -4.54 -9.95 -0.61
C PHE A 58 -3.27 -9.75 0.23
N ASN A 59 -2.09 -9.95 -0.36
CA ASN A 59 -0.85 -9.66 0.36
C ASN A 59 -0.65 -8.14 0.47
N ILE A 60 -0.73 -7.65 1.71
CA ILE A 60 -0.64 -6.24 2.07
C ILE A 60 0.82 -5.81 2.31
N ASP A 61 1.71 -6.77 2.53
CA ASP A 61 3.13 -6.50 2.75
C ASP A 61 3.83 -6.06 1.46
N ASP A 62 4.90 -5.29 1.62
CA ASP A 62 5.80 -5.00 0.51
C ASP A 62 6.47 -6.32 0.08
N THR A 63 6.41 -6.60 -1.22
CA THR A 63 7.27 -7.64 -1.79
C THR A 63 8.74 -7.26 -1.55
N PRO A 64 9.61 -8.24 -1.24
CA PRO A 64 11.04 -7.98 -1.10
C PRO A 64 11.54 -7.27 -2.36
N ARG A 65 12.05 -6.05 -2.20
CA ARG A 65 12.65 -5.34 -3.33
C ARG A 65 13.93 -6.06 -3.67
N SER A 66 14.07 -6.52 -4.92
CA SER A 66 15.37 -7.00 -5.41
C SER A 66 16.36 -5.84 -5.30
N ARG A 67 17.22 -5.88 -4.30
CA ARG A 67 18.35 -4.94 -4.23
C ARG A 67 19.25 -5.28 -5.41
N ARG A 68 19.70 -4.27 -6.17
CA ARG A 68 20.87 -4.48 -7.04
C ARG A 68 22.00 -4.95 -6.13
N PRO A 69 22.70 -6.07 -6.43
CA PRO A 69 23.93 -6.40 -5.74
C PRO A 69 24.84 -5.18 -5.78
N SER A 70 25.36 -4.77 -4.62
CA SER A 70 26.38 -3.74 -4.61
C SER A 70 27.66 -4.39 -5.12
N GLU A 71 28.36 -3.76 -6.06
CA GLU A 71 29.63 -4.29 -6.60
C GLU A 71 30.68 -4.52 -5.48
N PHE A 72 30.50 -3.88 -4.32
CA PHE A 72 31.32 -4.08 -3.13
C PHE A 72 31.18 -5.48 -2.51
N ASP A 73 30.05 -6.16 -2.67
CA ASP A 73 29.83 -7.51 -2.13
C ASP A 73 30.46 -8.61 -3.02
N GLN A 74 30.92 -8.27 -4.24
CA GLN A 74 31.55 -9.23 -5.16
C GLN A 74 33.07 -9.38 -4.95
N ALA A 75 33.69 -8.50 -4.15
CA ALA A 75 35.15 -8.51 -3.94
C ALA A 75 35.62 -9.25 -2.67
N MET A 76 34.73 -9.96 -1.97
CA MET A 76 35.05 -10.72 -0.74
C MET A 76 34.69 -12.21 -0.82
N ASN A 77 34.89 -12.84 -1.98
CA ASN A 77 34.91 -14.29 -2.14
C ASN A 77 36.19 -14.74 -2.83
#